data_AF-A0A7J2VAG5-F1
#
_entry.id   AF-A0A7J2VAG5-F1
#
_cell.length_a   1.000
_cell.length_b   1.000
_cell.length_c   1.000
_cell.angle_alpha   90.00
_cell.angle_beta   90.00
_cell.angle_gamma   90.00
#
_symmetry.space_group_name_H-M   'P 1'
#
loop_
_entity.id
_entity.type
_entity.pdbx_description
1 polymer ?
#
loop_
_entity_poly.entity_id
_entity_poly.type
_entity_poly.pdbx_seq_one_letter_code
_entity_poly.pdbx_strand_id
1 'polypeptide(L)'
;MKSEHAGYKKPEATILVLGKPVGLERLRTIVWKYGSRGVKIVVFSNERSSRILEDLRELLLSNIAFTIELYHLKTSTLSEVLKREGDRVVEVVVFDSGLINSLPPSLKLKVDIH
;
A
#
# COMPACT_ATOMS: atom_id res chain seq x y z
N MET A 1 35.93 4.16 -11.33
CA MET A 1 34.47 4.07 -11.58
C MET A 1 33.77 4.21 -10.25
N LYS A 2 33.08 5.33 -10.01
CA LYS A 2 32.25 5.48 -8.81
C LYS A 2 30.98 4.67 -9.05
N SER A 3 30.78 3.62 -8.27
CA SER A 3 29.51 2.90 -8.23
C SER A 3 28.49 3.87 -7.66
N GLU A 4 27.73 4.53 -8.53
CA GLU A 4 26.57 5.31 -8.13
C GLU A 4 25.59 4.31 -7.52
N HIS A 5 25.59 4.21 -6.20
CA HIS A 5 24.48 3.60 -5.48
C HIS A 5 23.24 4.31 -6.00
N ALA A 6 22.41 3.60 -6.76
CA ALA A 6 21.12 4.10 -7.21
C ALA A 6 20.41 4.65 -5.98
N GLY A 7 20.40 5.98 -5.85
CA GLY A 7 20.02 6.65 -4.62
C GLY A 7 18.64 6.15 -4.24
N TYR A 8 18.51 5.63 -3.01
CA TYR A 8 17.24 5.10 -2.52
C TYR A 8 16.19 6.20 -2.66
N LYS A 9 15.35 6.11 -3.69
CA LYS A 9 14.38 7.16 -4.00
C LYS A 9 13.30 7.06 -2.95
N LYS A 10 13.17 8.09 -2.11
CA LYS A 10 12.19 8.13 -1.04
C LYS A 10 10.79 8.02 -1.66
N PRO A 11 9.90 7.13 -1.19
CA PRO A 11 8.57 7.03 -1.74
C PRO A 11 7.77 8.32 -1.50
N GLU A 12 7.19 8.88 -2.56
CA GLU A 12 6.37 10.09 -2.53
C GLU A 12 4.86 9.80 -2.69
N ALA A 13 4.51 8.53 -2.89
CA ALA A 13 3.13 8.06 -2.99
C ALA A 13 2.93 6.81 -2.12
N THR A 14 1.81 6.77 -1.40
CA THR A 14 1.42 5.64 -0.57
C THR A 14 0.12 5.04 -1.11
N ILE A 15 0.10 3.73 -1.36
CA ILE A 15 -1.12 2.96 -1.60
C ILE A 15 -1.48 2.26 -0.30
N LEU A 16 -2.67 2.52 0.21
CA LEU A 16 -3.19 1.84 1.38
C LEU A 16 -4.04 0.66 0.94
N VAL A 17 -3.78 -0.53 1.46
CA VAL A 17 -4.54 -1.74 1.18
C VAL A 17 -5.19 -2.22 2.48
N LEU A 18 -6.51 -2.37 2.47
CA LEU A 18 -7.28 -2.87 3.61
C LEU A 18 -7.90 -4.23 3.28
N GLY A 19 -7.58 -5.23 4.09
CA GLY A 19 -8.04 -6.62 3.90
C GLY A 19 -6.96 -7.52 3.28
N LYS A 20 -7.34 -8.76 2.98
CA LYS A 20 -6.48 -9.70 2.25
C LYS A 20 -6.48 -9.32 0.77
N PRO A 21 -5.33 -8.99 0.16
CA PRO A 21 -5.29 -8.73 -1.27
C PRO A 21 -5.64 -10.00 -2.05
N VAL A 22 -6.64 -9.91 -2.93
CA VAL A 22 -7.07 -11.00 -3.82
C VAL A 22 -7.19 -10.40 -5.22
N GLY A 23 -6.58 -11.00 -6.24
CA GLY A 23 -6.58 -10.43 -7.59
C GLY A 23 -5.72 -9.17 -7.70
N LEU A 24 -4.41 -9.34 -7.91
CA LEU A 24 -3.42 -8.27 -7.84
C LEU A 24 -3.42 -7.33 -9.06
N GLU A 25 -4.18 -7.62 -10.11
CA GLU A 25 -4.21 -6.82 -11.35
C GLU A 25 -4.54 -5.35 -11.09
N ARG A 26 -5.42 -5.08 -10.12
CA ARG A 26 -5.75 -3.71 -9.77
C ARG A 26 -4.60 -3.02 -9.05
N LEU A 27 -4.00 -3.71 -8.08
CA LEU A 27 -2.83 -3.19 -7.38
C LEU A 27 -1.66 -2.95 -8.35
N ARG A 28 -1.46 -3.82 -9.35
CA ARG A 28 -0.52 -3.60 -10.46
C ARG A 28 -0.81 -2.31 -11.22
N THR A 29 -2.07 -2.10 -11.61
CA THR A 29 -2.50 -0.90 -12.35
C THR A 29 -2.22 0.39 -11.56
N ILE A 30 -2.53 0.40 -10.26
CA ILE A 30 -2.31 1.55 -9.38
C ILE A 30 -0.81 1.78 -9.16
N VAL A 31 -0.06 0.72 -8.91
CA VAL A 31 1.41 0.77 -8.77
C VAL A 31 2.05 1.30 -10.05
N TRP A 32 1.59 0.90 -11.24
CA TRP A 32 2.04 1.47 -12.52
C TRP A 32 1.69 2.94 -12.67
N LYS A 33 0.45 3.33 -12.35
CA LYS A 33 -0.03 4.72 -12.41
C LYS A 33 0.82 5.68 -11.59
N TYR A 34 1.31 5.24 -10.42
CA TYR A 34 2.10 6.09 -9.51
C TYR A 34 3.59 5.71 -9.43
N GLY A 35 4.05 4.71 -10.18
CA GLY A 35 5.39 4.13 -10.05
C GLY A 35 6.54 5.13 -10.20
N SER A 36 6.37 6.12 -11.07
CA SER A 36 7.34 7.20 -11.31
C SER A 36 7.66 8.04 -10.06
N ARG A 37 6.73 8.09 -9.09
CA ARG A 37 6.83 8.83 -7.82
C ARG A 37 7.49 8.03 -6.70
N GLY A 38 7.80 6.75 -6.95
CA GLY A 38 8.22 5.83 -5.90
C GLY A 38 7.07 5.48 -4.96
N VAL A 39 6.56 4.25 -5.09
CA VAL A 39 5.37 3.81 -4.37
C VAL A 39 5.73 3.02 -3.12
N LYS A 40 5.13 3.41 -2.00
CA LYS A 40 5.03 2.61 -0.78
C LYS A 40 3.67 1.92 -0.75
N ILE A 41 3.63 0.61 -0.55
CA ILE A 41 2.38 -0.12 -0.32
C ILE A 41 2.28 -0.41 1.17
N VAL A 42 1.17 -0.02 1.79
CA VAL A 42 0.92 -0.31 3.20
C VAL A 42 -0.32 -1.18 3.29
N VAL A 43 -0.16 -2.39 3.81
CA VAL A 43 -1.21 -3.40 3.86
C VAL A 43 -1.63 -3.65 5.30
N PHE A 44 -2.93 -3.57 5.54
CA PHE A 44 -3.56 -3.92 6.79
C PHE A 44 -4.43 -5.15 6.61
N SER A 45 -4.09 -6.26 7.27
CA SER A 45 -4.84 -7.50 7.15
C SER A 45 -4.82 -8.30 8.45
N ASN A 46 -5.82 -9.16 8.64
CA ASN A 46 -5.83 -10.17 9.71
C ASN A 46 -5.12 -11.48 9.28
N GLU A 47 -4.73 -11.59 8.01
CA GLU A 47 -4.00 -12.76 7.51
C GLU A 47 -2.53 -12.77 7.94
N ARG A 48 -1.93 -13.96 7.93
CA ARG A 48 -0.50 -14.12 8.23
C ARG A 48 0.34 -13.39 7.18
N SER A 49 1.29 -12.57 7.64
CA SER A 49 2.16 -11.74 6.79
C SER A 49 2.88 -12.51 5.68
N SER A 50 3.24 -13.78 5.91
CA SER A 50 3.94 -14.61 4.92
C SER A 50 3.12 -14.87 3.66
N ARG A 51 1.81 -15.11 3.78
CA ARG A 51 0.92 -15.35 2.63
C ARG A 51 0.72 -14.07 1.82
N ILE A 52 0.54 -12.94 2.51
CA ILE A 52 0.38 -11.64 1.85
C ILE A 52 1.65 -11.25 1.11
N LEU A 53 2.83 -11.55 1.68
CA LEU A 53 4.10 -11.32 1.00
C LEU A 53 4.28 -12.21 -0.23
N GLU A 54 3.83 -13.46 -0.19
CA GLU A 54 3.82 -14.33 -1.37
C GLU A 54 2.97 -13.74 -2.49
N ASP A 55 1.76 -13.27 -2.16
CA ASP A 55 0.89 -12.60 -3.13
C ASP A 55 1.58 -11.35 -3.69
N LEU A 56 2.13 -10.47 -2.84
CA LEU A 56 2.74 -9.22 -3.26
C LEU A 56 4.15 -9.38 -3.85
N ARG A 57 4.72 -10.59 -3.85
CA ARG A 57 6.11 -10.85 -4.29
C ARG A 57 6.34 -10.38 -5.72
N GLU A 58 5.39 -10.60 -6.61
CA GLU A 58 5.49 -10.19 -8.01
C GLU A 58 5.55 -8.67 -8.17
N LEU A 59 4.86 -7.92 -7.30
CA LEU A 59 4.90 -6.46 -7.30
C LEU A 59 6.25 -5.94 -6.82
N LEU A 60 6.85 -6.59 -5.82
CA LEU A 60 8.21 -6.27 -5.38
C LEU A 60 9.24 -6.51 -6.49
N LEU A 61 9.14 -7.66 -7.16
CA LEU A 61 10.06 -8.04 -8.23
C LEU A 61 9.96 -7.13 -9.46
N SER A 62 8.81 -6.49 -9.67
CA SER A 62 8.63 -5.53 -10.76
C SER A 62 9.43 -4.22 -10.59
N ASN A 63 10.05 -3.96 -9.41
CA ASN A 63 10.79 -2.73 -9.07
C ASN A 63 9.95 -1.43 -9.14
N ILE A 64 8.62 -1.54 -9.07
CA ILE A 64 7.72 -0.38 -9.16
C ILE A 64 7.23 0.03 -7.77
N ALA A 65 7.11 -0.94 -6.86
CA ALA A 65 6.92 -0.70 -5.43
C ALA A 65 8.27 -0.69 -4.72
N PHE A 66 8.59 0.42 -4.05
CA PHE A 66 9.87 0.65 -3.38
C PHE A 66 9.89 0.06 -1.97
N THR A 67 8.73 0.00 -1.31
CA THR A 67 8.61 -0.54 0.04
C THR A 67 7.22 -1.12 0.24
N ILE A 68 7.15 -2.25 0.94
CA ILE A 68 5.89 -2.83 1.43
C ILE A 68 5.95 -2.90 2.95
N GLU A 69 4.96 -2.31 3.61
CA GLU A 69 4.75 -2.44 5.06
C GLU A 69 3.50 -3.26 5.31
N LEU A 70 3.59 -4.22 6.23
CA LEU A 70 2.50 -5.12 6.60
C LEU A 70 2.17 -4.92 8.06
N TYR A 71 0.91 -4.63 8.32
CA TYR A 71 0.38 -4.45 9.65
C TYR A 71 -0.76 -5.42 9.88
N HIS A 72 -0.78 -6.00 11.08
CA HIS A 72 -2.00 -6.65 11.54
C HIS A 72 -3.09 -5.58 11.68
N LEU A 73 -4.29 -5.88 11.22
CA LEU A 73 -5.41 -4.96 11.34
C LEU A 73 -5.77 -4.79 12.84
N LYS A 74 -5.28 -3.69 13.42
CA LYS A 74 -5.63 -3.19 14.76
C LYS A 74 -5.93 -1.70 14.62
N THR A 75 -7.02 -1.24 15.21
CA THR A 75 -7.51 0.14 15.05
C THR A 75 -6.50 1.20 15.46
N SER A 76 -5.70 0.94 16.51
CA SER A 76 -4.63 1.83 16.97
C SER A 76 -3.52 1.97 15.90
N THR A 77 -3.05 0.85 15.36
CA THR A 77 -2.00 0.82 14.33
C THR A 77 -2.45 1.50 13.04
N LEU A 78 -3.69 1.28 12.62
CA LEU A 78 -4.25 1.97 11.45
C LEU A 78 -4.25 3.49 11.66
N SER A 79 -4.72 3.95 12.82
CA SER A 79 -4.79 5.38 13.14
C SER A 79 -3.41 6.05 13.16
N GLU A 80 -2.39 5.39 13.72
CA GLU A 80 -1.01 5.88 13.75
C GLU A 80 -0.40 6.00 12.36
N VAL A 81 -0.58 4.97 11.52
CA VAL A 81 -0.07 4.98 10.14
C VAL A 81 -0.79 6.03 9.30
N LEU A 82 -2.11 6.18 9.46
CA LEU A 82 -2.87 7.21 8.75
C LEU A 82 -2.44 8.63 9.14
N LYS A 83 -2.07 8.88 10.41
CA LYS A 83 -1.48 10.16 10.82
C LYS A 83 -0.12 10.42 10.17
N ARG A 84 0.68 9.38 9.95
CA ARG A 84 2.03 9.48 9.36
C ARG A 84 2.00 9.62 7.84
N GLU A 85 1.12 8.86 7.18
CA GLU A 85 1.13 8.67 5.73
C GLU A 85 -0.02 9.37 5.01
N GLY A 86 -1.05 9.84 5.72
CA GLY A 86 -2.35 10.25 5.17
C GLY A 86 -2.26 11.23 3.99
N ASP A 87 -1.38 12.22 4.07
CA ASP A 87 -1.20 13.22 3.00
C ASP A 87 -0.56 12.63 1.73
N ARG A 88 0.20 11.55 1.89
CA ARG A 88 0.87 10.83 0.80
C ARG A 88 0.03 9.70 0.23
N VAL A 89 -1.09 9.35 0.88
CA VAL A 89 -1.99 8.32 0.38
C VAL A 89 -2.62 8.81 -0.92
N VAL A 90 -2.31 8.14 -2.03
CA VAL A 90 -2.83 8.49 -3.36
C VAL A 90 -4.06 7.66 -3.72
N GLU A 91 -4.14 6.43 -3.21
CA GLU A 91 -5.24 5.51 -3.48
C GLU A 91 -5.41 4.56 -2.30
N VAL A 92 -6.65 4.18 -2.02
CA VAL A 92 -7.00 3.20 -0.99
C VAL A 92 -7.71 2.04 -1.66
N VAL A 93 -7.12 0.85 -1.61
CA VAL A 93 -7.70 -0.38 -2.13
C VAL A 93 -8.33 -1.13 -0.98
N VAL A 94 -9.62 -1.44 -1.09
CA VAL A 94 -10.35 -2.12 -0.03
C VAL A 94 -10.87 -3.45 -0.53
N PHE A 95 -10.38 -4.53 0.08
CA PHE A 95 -10.81 -5.91 -0.14
C PHE A 95 -11.75 -6.42 0.97
N ASP A 96 -11.87 -5.67 2.07
CA ASP A 96 -12.84 -5.91 3.12
C ASP A 96 -13.62 -4.61 3.37
N SER A 97 -14.83 -4.55 2.83
CA SER A 97 -15.69 -3.36 2.86
C SER A 97 -16.08 -2.94 4.28
N GLY A 98 -16.00 -3.84 5.27
CA GLY A 98 -16.18 -3.50 6.69
C GLY A 98 -15.16 -2.50 7.21
N LEU A 99 -14.02 -2.35 6.53
CA LEU A 99 -12.91 -1.50 6.94
C LEU A 99 -13.01 -0.07 6.40
N ILE A 100 -13.88 0.20 5.43
CA ILE A 100 -14.05 1.55 4.83
C ILE A 100 -14.45 2.56 5.91
N ASN A 101 -15.26 2.14 6.87
CA ASN A 101 -15.76 3.01 7.94
C ASN A 101 -14.66 3.47 8.90
N SER A 102 -13.55 2.75 8.98
CA SER A 102 -12.39 3.11 9.80
C SER A 102 -11.51 4.21 9.17
N LEU A 103 -11.75 4.55 7.90
CA LEU A 103 -10.99 5.58 7.20
C LEU A 103 -11.49 6.99 7.51
N PRO A 104 -10.59 7.98 7.59
CA PRO A 104 -10.97 9.38 7.65
C PRO A 104 -11.67 9.81 6.35
N PRO A 105 -12.58 10.81 6.40
CA PRO A 105 -13.36 11.24 5.24
C PRO A 105 -12.51 11.62 4.01
N SER A 106 -11.34 12.23 4.22
CA SER A 106 -10.41 12.62 3.17
C SER A 106 -9.86 11.43 2.36
N LEU A 107 -9.77 10.25 2.97
CA LEU A 107 -9.30 9.04 2.31
C LEU A 107 -10.44 8.23 1.71
N LYS A 108 -11.67 8.35 2.24
CA LYS A 108 -12.85 7.74 1.61
C LYS A 108 -13.08 8.23 0.18
N LEU A 109 -12.69 9.47 -0.14
CA LEU A 109 -12.73 10.02 -1.50
C LEU A 109 -11.70 9.38 -2.46
N LYS A 110 -10.72 8.65 -1.92
CA LYS A 110 -9.65 7.95 -2.67
C LYS A 110 -9.85 6.43 -2.66
N VAL A 111 -11.00 5.95 -2.17
CA VAL A 111 -11.30 4.53 -2.07
C VAL A 111 -11.70 3.99 -3.43
N ASP A 112 -11.09 2.88 -3.78
CA ASP A 112 -11.48 1.98 -4.86
C ASP A 112 -11.98 0.68 -4.21
N ILE A 113 -13.28 0.38 -4.36
CA ILE A 113 -13.97 -0.76 -3.70
C ILE A 113 -13.92 -1.98 -4.63
N HIS A 114 -13.52 -3.14 -4.11
CA HIS A 114 -13.54 -4.41 -4.83
C HIS A 114 -14.14 -5.56 -4.01
#